data_AF-A0A0D7BPI3-F1
#
_entry.id   AF-A0A0D7BPI3-F1
#
_cell.length_a   1.000
_cell.length_b   1.000
_cell.length_c   1.000
_cell.angle_alpha   90.00
_cell.angle_beta   90.00
_cell.angle_gamma   90.00
#
_symmetry.space_group_name_H-M   'P 1'
#
loop_
_entity.id
_entity.type
_entity.pdbx_description
1 polymer ?
#
loop_
_entity_poly.entity_id
_entity_poly.type
_entity_poly.pdbx_seq_one_letter_code
_entity_poly.pdbx_strand_id
1 'polypeptide(L)'
;MAIVLDAALLATGCVHVLLAPYTKVEESFNLHATHDVLTFGIAPSALANYDHFIFPSPVPRTFVGSVVLAYASKPVIWAATHAGLVQSGVDVQVLLRLVLATANALGLCAIQRVVSRRFGRLTALFFVLLTISQFQLPFWMGRTLPNMFALPLVNMAIASMLERPPGSTQPSKRSVERMFALLTFAGVVFRAEVALLLAPLCIQYLLLRYVSFSRLVKIGLKSAFVSLALTVAVDTYFHASPTPIWPEFAGIYFNVVQGKSAEWGVEPAHAYFTRYLPKALMSSVVLWMVGAIADSRVRTFMLPTLAFLLLISGLGHKEWRFVVYVIPIFNVAAAKGLRWFVSKRKGTIYGRLLFAAAFGVILLQLGVTSWRTGTSIANYPGGEAMRVFHEHYANTSEPVSLHICNLAAQTGASLFTQERGNWRYSKEEGLSVKKLAGSGKFTHLIAEAGGHIPGAWRTTETIFGYGGNSFSMPAMGKMRGIASIKRIEQLVILERRT
;
A
#
# COMPACT_ATOMS: atom_id res chain seq x y z
N MET A 1 -21.56 -18.88 2.53
CA MET A 1 -20.37 -18.83 1.67
C MET A 1 -19.86 -17.40 1.42
N ALA A 2 -20.69 -16.45 0.94
CA ALA A 2 -20.22 -15.09 0.65
C ALA A 2 -19.60 -14.37 1.88
N ILE A 3 -20.27 -14.43 3.04
CA ILE A 3 -19.76 -13.84 4.30
C ILE A 3 -18.40 -14.41 4.70
N VAL A 4 -18.19 -15.73 4.54
CA VAL A 4 -16.90 -16.38 4.85
C VAL A 4 -15.79 -15.88 3.93
N LEU A 5 -16.09 -15.70 2.64
CA LEU A 5 -15.12 -15.18 1.67
C LEU A 5 -14.78 -13.71 1.93
N ASP A 6 -15.78 -12.91 2.31
CA ASP A 6 -15.60 -11.50 2.70
C ASP A 6 -14.76 -11.39 3.99
N ALA A 7 -15.08 -12.21 4.99
CA ALA A 7 -14.32 -12.28 6.24
C ALA A 7 -12.86 -12.70 6.01
N ALA A 8 -12.60 -13.64 5.10
CA ALA A 8 -11.24 -14.05 4.75
C ALA A 8 -10.44 -12.88 4.12
N LEU A 9 -11.02 -12.13 3.19
CA LEU A 9 -10.39 -10.96 2.58
C LEU A 9 -10.01 -9.90 3.62
N LEU A 10 -10.93 -9.62 4.56
CA LEU A 10 -10.68 -8.68 5.65
C LEU A 10 -9.59 -9.19 6.61
N ALA A 11 -9.75 -10.42 7.10
CA ALA A 11 -8.85 -11.01 8.08
C ALA A 11 -7.41 -11.06 7.57
N THR A 12 -7.18 -11.41 6.30
CA THR A 12 -5.82 -11.43 5.73
C THR A 12 -5.16 -10.06 5.74
N GLY A 13 -5.89 -9.00 5.35
CA GLY A 13 -5.39 -7.63 5.43
C GLY A 13 -5.06 -7.22 6.87
N CYS A 14 -5.95 -7.51 7.82
CA CYS A 14 -5.75 -7.22 9.23
C CYS A 14 -4.53 -7.96 9.81
N VAL A 15 -4.37 -9.25 9.50
CA VAL A 15 -3.22 -10.05 9.94
C VAL A 15 -1.91 -9.43 9.47
N HIS A 16 -1.81 -8.97 8.23
CA HIS A 16 -0.59 -8.30 7.77
C HIS A 16 -0.32 -6.96 8.46
N VAL A 17 -1.35 -6.19 8.80
CA VAL A 17 -1.19 -4.96 9.59
C VAL A 17 -0.62 -5.28 10.97
N LEU A 18 -1.17 -6.29 11.65
CA LEU A 18 -0.73 -6.71 12.98
C LEU A 18 0.69 -7.30 12.97
N LEU A 19 1.05 -8.05 11.93
CA LEU A 19 2.38 -8.64 11.80
C LEU A 19 3.48 -7.61 11.52
N ALA A 20 3.14 -6.50 10.84
CA ALA A 20 4.10 -5.46 10.47
C ALA A 20 3.56 -4.08 10.91
N PRO A 21 3.66 -3.72 12.20
CA PRO A 21 3.03 -2.53 12.78
C PRO A 21 3.70 -1.21 12.34
N TYR A 22 4.97 -1.27 11.94
CA TYR A 22 5.75 -0.13 11.47
C TYR A 22 5.58 0.15 9.96
N THR A 23 6.05 1.32 9.54
CA THR A 23 5.86 1.88 8.19
C THR A 23 7.20 2.14 7.49
N LYS A 24 7.14 2.42 6.19
CA LYS A 24 8.29 2.86 5.37
C LYS A 24 8.18 4.33 4.99
N VAL A 25 9.27 4.89 4.49
CA VAL A 25 9.36 6.31 4.06
C VAL A 25 8.26 6.72 3.08
N GLU A 26 7.81 5.81 2.21
CA GLU A 26 6.78 6.09 1.22
C GLU A 26 5.39 6.36 1.82
N GLU A 27 5.18 5.95 3.06
CA GLU A 27 3.93 6.11 3.81
C GLU A 27 3.92 7.40 4.65
N SER A 28 5.10 8.01 4.84
CA SER A 28 5.37 9.04 5.85
C SER A 28 4.43 10.22 5.75
N PHE A 29 4.27 10.82 4.56
CA PHE A 29 3.41 12.00 4.39
C PHE A 29 1.98 11.76 4.89
N ASN A 30 1.28 10.74 4.37
CA ASN A 30 -0.11 10.51 4.75
C ASN A 30 -0.24 10.02 6.18
N LEU A 31 0.76 9.27 6.66
CA LEU A 31 0.80 8.80 8.04
C LEU A 31 0.88 9.98 9.02
N HIS A 32 1.85 10.88 8.81
CA HIS A 32 2.05 12.05 9.66
C HIS A 32 0.94 13.07 9.48
N ALA A 33 0.43 13.29 8.27
CA ALA A 33 -0.76 14.12 8.06
C ALA A 33 -1.98 13.56 8.82
N THR A 34 -2.16 12.24 8.87
CA THR A 34 -3.23 11.61 9.66
C THR A 34 -3.00 11.80 11.16
N HIS A 35 -1.75 11.64 11.61
CA HIS A 35 -1.34 11.95 12.99
C HIS A 35 -1.69 13.39 13.37
N ASP A 36 -1.27 14.36 12.56
CA ASP A 36 -1.40 15.79 12.89
C ASP A 36 -2.86 16.23 12.95
N VAL A 37 -3.72 15.67 12.08
CA VAL A 37 -5.18 15.89 12.16
C VAL A 37 -5.78 15.30 13.44
N LEU A 38 -5.27 14.16 13.93
CA LEU A 38 -5.73 13.54 15.17
C LEU A 38 -5.21 14.29 16.41
N THR A 39 -3.96 14.73 16.39
CA THR A 39 -3.24 15.31 17.53
C THR A 39 -3.51 16.80 17.69
N PHE A 40 -3.39 17.58 16.62
CA PHE A 40 -3.50 19.04 16.66
C PHE A 40 -4.87 19.55 16.18
N GLY A 41 -5.62 18.73 15.44
CA GLY A 41 -6.89 19.13 14.85
C GLY A 41 -6.71 20.03 13.63
N ILE A 42 -7.82 20.51 13.08
CA ILE A 42 -7.86 21.23 11.79
C ILE A 42 -8.03 22.75 11.95
N ALA A 43 -7.77 23.31 13.13
CA ALA A 43 -7.89 24.75 13.33
C ALA A 43 -6.71 25.48 12.64
N PRO A 44 -6.89 26.70 12.09
CA PRO A 44 -5.78 27.44 11.46
C PRO A 44 -4.56 27.63 12.36
N SER A 45 -4.78 27.89 13.65
CA SER A 45 -3.72 28.03 14.66
C SER A 45 -2.93 26.74 14.91
N ALA A 46 -3.51 25.59 14.59
CA ALA A 46 -2.87 24.28 14.76
C ALA A 46 -1.98 23.89 13.58
N LEU A 47 -2.19 24.48 12.39
CA LEU A 47 -1.48 24.09 11.17
C LEU A 47 0.03 24.26 11.28
N ALA A 48 0.51 25.28 11.99
CA ALA A 48 1.95 25.53 12.17
C ALA A 48 2.69 24.38 12.88
N ASN A 49 1.96 23.49 13.57
CA ASN A 49 2.53 22.32 14.26
C ASN A 49 2.63 21.06 13.39
N TYR A 50 2.13 21.10 12.15
CA TYR A 50 2.11 19.92 11.28
C TYR A 50 3.51 19.59 10.75
N ASP A 51 3.81 18.30 10.62
CA ASP A 51 5.13 17.77 10.24
C ASP A 51 5.59 18.29 8.87
N HIS A 52 4.67 18.50 7.92
CA HIS A 52 5.02 18.95 6.57
C HIS A 52 5.50 20.40 6.50
N PHE A 53 5.26 21.23 7.53
CA PHE A 53 5.89 22.55 7.63
C PHE A 53 7.31 22.48 8.20
N ILE A 54 7.61 21.47 9.01
CA ILE A 54 8.93 21.25 9.59
C ILE A 54 9.82 20.47 8.60
N PHE A 55 9.25 19.49 7.91
CA PHE A 55 9.90 18.60 6.94
C PHE A 55 9.15 18.63 5.60
N PRO A 56 9.30 19.71 4.81
CA PRO A 56 8.58 19.86 3.56
C PRO A 56 9.01 18.83 2.52
N SER A 57 8.04 18.26 1.82
CA SER A 57 8.29 17.41 0.66
C SER A 57 8.57 18.25 -0.60
N PRO A 58 9.30 17.73 -1.60
CA PRO A 58 9.58 18.45 -2.85
C PRO A 58 8.32 18.79 -3.67
N VAL A 59 7.23 18.05 -3.43
CA VAL A 59 5.96 18.18 -4.12
C VAL A 59 4.84 18.08 -3.09
N PRO A 60 3.80 18.95 -3.15
CA PRO A 60 2.65 18.81 -2.29
C PRO A 60 1.94 17.47 -2.55
N ARG A 61 1.38 16.91 -1.48
CA ARG A 61 0.58 15.69 -1.50
C ARG A 61 -0.80 16.00 -0.93
N THR A 62 -1.82 15.25 -1.36
CA THR A 62 -3.19 15.53 -0.93
C THR A 62 -3.44 15.14 0.54
N PHE A 63 -4.10 16.01 1.28
CA PHE A 63 -4.60 15.79 2.63
C PHE A 63 -5.97 15.09 2.65
N VAL A 64 -6.68 15.02 1.52
CA VAL A 64 -8.05 14.47 1.47
C VAL A 64 -8.09 13.06 2.06
N GLY A 65 -7.13 12.20 1.71
CA GLY A 65 -7.06 10.83 2.22
C GLY A 65 -6.77 10.78 3.72
N SER A 66 -5.78 11.54 4.17
CA SER A 66 -5.33 11.60 5.57
C SER A 66 -6.43 12.14 6.50
N VAL A 67 -7.14 13.19 6.08
CA VAL A 67 -8.27 13.76 6.82
C VAL A 67 -9.40 12.75 6.95
N VAL A 68 -9.81 12.13 5.83
CA VAL A 68 -10.85 11.10 5.84
C VAL A 68 -10.45 9.94 6.74
N LEU A 69 -9.20 9.49 6.67
CA LEU A 69 -8.71 8.39 7.52
C LEU A 69 -8.68 8.76 9.00
N ALA A 70 -8.24 9.97 9.35
CA ALA A 70 -8.24 10.45 10.72
C ALA A 70 -9.66 10.41 11.31
N TYR A 71 -10.64 11.02 10.64
CA TYR A 71 -12.02 11.04 11.10
C TYR A 71 -12.70 9.66 11.10
N ALA A 72 -12.43 8.82 10.10
CA ALA A 72 -12.93 7.44 10.07
C ALA A 72 -12.33 6.59 11.19
N SER A 73 -11.12 6.90 11.64
CA SER A 73 -10.43 6.16 12.71
C SER A 73 -10.83 6.62 14.11
N LYS A 74 -11.28 7.87 14.29
CA LYS A 74 -11.71 8.40 15.61
C LYS A 74 -12.66 7.50 16.40
N PRO A 75 -13.79 7.00 15.86
CA PRO A 75 -14.68 6.12 16.63
C PRO A 75 -14.03 4.78 17.01
N VAL A 76 -13.15 4.25 16.15
CA VAL A 76 -12.43 3.00 16.42
C VAL A 76 -11.37 3.20 17.50
N ILE A 77 -10.61 4.29 17.41
CA ILE A 77 -9.62 4.68 18.42
C ILE A 77 -10.32 4.91 19.75
N TRP A 78 -11.41 5.68 19.78
CA TRP A 78 -12.20 5.93 20.98
C TRP A 78 -12.67 4.61 21.63
N ALA A 79 -13.26 3.71 20.85
CA ALA A 79 -13.73 2.43 21.37
C ALA A 79 -12.58 1.56 21.90
N ALA A 80 -11.45 1.50 21.19
CA ALA A 80 -10.27 0.75 21.60
C ALA A 80 -9.63 1.33 22.88
N THR A 81 -9.57 2.65 23.02
CA THR A 81 -9.10 3.32 24.24
C THR A 81 -9.99 3.00 25.43
N HIS A 82 -11.32 3.04 25.27
CA HIS A 82 -12.25 2.69 26.36
C HIS A 82 -12.20 1.19 26.72
N ALA A 83 -11.81 0.33 25.78
CA ALA A 83 -11.58 -1.08 26.01
C ALA A 83 -10.17 -1.38 26.60
N GLY A 84 -9.34 -0.37 26.84
CA GLY A 84 -7.98 -0.54 27.37
C GLY A 84 -6.99 -1.16 26.37
N LEU A 85 -7.29 -1.11 25.07
CA LEU A 85 -6.47 -1.70 24.00
C LEU A 85 -5.43 -0.74 23.40
N VAL A 86 -5.48 0.55 23.75
CA VAL A 86 -4.55 1.58 23.27
C VAL A 86 -3.62 1.98 24.42
N GLN A 87 -2.33 1.68 24.28
CA GLN A 87 -1.30 1.96 25.28
C GLN A 87 -0.24 2.93 24.75
N SER A 88 -0.02 2.93 23.42
CA SER A 88 1.02 3.69 22.74
C SER A 88 0.48 4.41 21.50
N GLY A 89 1.26 5.35 20.96
CA GLY A 89 0.97 5.93 19.65
C GLY A 89 1.02 4.88 18.53
N VAL A 90 1.84 3.83 18.68
CA VAL A 90 1.92 2.72 17.72
C VAL A 90 0.60 1.96 17.63
N ASP A 91 -0.15 1.81 18.73
CA ASP A 91 -1.47 1.20 18.70
C ASP A 91 -2.45 2.03 17.86
N VAL A 92 -2.40 3.37 17.98
CA VAL A 92 -3.20 4.27 17.15
C VAL A 92 -2.82 4.14 15.66
N GLN A 93 -1.53 4.01 15.36
CA GLN A 93 -1.03 3.72 14.02
C GLN A 93 -1.52 2.36 13.49
N VAL A 94 -1.60 1.33 14.32
CA VAL A 94 -2.16 0.03 13.92
C VAL A 94 -3.66 0.19 13.63
N LEU A 95 -4.41 0.88 14.48
CA LEU A 95 -5.85 1.09 14.32
C LEU A 95 -6.20 1.84 13.03
N LEU A 96 -5.51 2.94 12.70
CA LEU A 96 -5.74 3.66 11.45
C LEU A 96 -5.43 2.77 10.23
N ARG A 97 -4.40 1.93 10.32
CA ARG A 97 -4.03 0.99 9.24
C ARG A 97 -5.05 -0.12 9.09
N LEU A 98 -5.68 -0.59 10.18
CA LEU A 98 -6.79 -1.53 10.15
C LEU A 98 -8.04 -0.92 9.49
N VAL A 99 -8.32 0.37 9.75
CA VAL A 99 -9.41 1.10 9.08
C VAL A 99 -9.17 1.19 7.57
N LEU A 100 -7.95 1.56 7.16
CA LEU A 100 -7.59 1.62 5.73
C LEU A 100 -7.61 0.23 5.06
N ALA A 101 -7.12 -0.81 5.74
CA ALA A 101 -7.20 -2.19 5.28
C ALA A 101 -8.67 -2.61 5.11
N THR A 102 -9.54 -2.24 6.04
CA THR A 102 -10.98 -2.52 5.96
C THR A 102 -11.61 -1.86 4.73
N ALA A 103 -11.32 -0.59 4.46
CA ALA A 103 -11.82 0.10 3.27
C ALA A 103 -11.41 -0.63 1.97
N ASN A 104 -10.15 -1.05 1.87
CA ASN A 104 -9.65 -1.82 0.74
C ASN A 104 -10.29 -3.21 0.64
N ALA A 105 -10.47 -3.90 1.76
CA ALA A 105 -11.13 -5.20 1.83
C ALA A 105 -12.58 -5.12 1.34
N LEU A 106 -13.32 -4.07 1.73
CA LEU A 106 -14.69 -3.84 1.28
C LEU A 106 -14.77 -3.67 -0.25
N GLY A 107 -13.80 -2.99 -0.87
CA GLY A 107 -13.67 -2.92 -2.32
C GLY A 107 -13.47 -4.31 -2.95
N LEU A 108 -12.61 -5.15 -2.37
CA LEU A 108 -12.40 -6.52 -2.83
C LEU A 108 -13.64 -7.41 -2.63
N CYS A 109 -14.37 -7.23 -1.53
CA CYS A 109 -15.65 -7.91 -1.29
C CYS A 109 -16.69 -7.52 -2.35
N ALA A 110 -16.74 -6.24 -2.75
CA ALA A 110 -17.62 -5.81 -3.83
C ALA A 110 -17.30 -6.53 -5.16
N ILE A 111 -16.01 -6.65 -5.50
CA ILE A 111 -15.56 -7.42 -6.67
C ILE A 111 -15.96 -8.90 -6.51
N GLN A 112 -15.66 -9.52 -5.36
CA GLN A 112 -15.99 -10.91 -5.06
C GLN A 112 -17.48 -11.21 -5.30
N ARG A 113 -18.37 -10.34 -4.80
CA ARG A 113 -19.83 -10.52 -4.90
C ARG A 113 -20.29 -10.43 -6.35
N VAL A 114 -19.77 -9.47 -7.11
CA VAL A 114 -20.06 -9.32 -8.54
C VAL A 114 -19.53 -10.51 -9.34
N VAL A 115 -18.31 -10.97 -9.05
CA VAL A 115 -17.70 -12.16 -9.67
C VAL A 115 -18.54 -13.41 -9.38
N SER A 116 -19.04 -13.57 -8.16
CA SER A 116 -19.92 -14.68 -7.80
C SER A 116 -21.21 -14.67 -8.62
N ARG A 117 -21.81 -13.50 -8.83
CA ARG A 117 -23.03 -13.34 -9.65
C ARG A 117 -22.76 -13.56 -11.13
N ARG A 118 -21.68 -12.99 -11.69
CA ARG A 118 -21.40 -12.99 -13.12
C ARG A 118 -20.72 -14.28 -13.62
N PHE A 119 -19.84 -14.85 -12.81
CA PHE A 119 -18.97 -15.98 -13.20
C PHE A 119 -19.18 -17.22 -12.33
N GLY A 120 -20.07 -17.18 -11.34
CA GLY A 120 -20.42 -18.30 -10.47
C GLY A 120 -19.58 -18.38 -9.20
N ARG A 121 -20.15 -19.05 -8.19
CA ARG A 121 -19.60 -19.22 -6.83
C ARG A 121 -18.16 -19.75 -6.79
N LEU A 122 -17.85 -20.74 -7.62
CA LEU A 122 -16.52 -21.34 -7.67
C LEU A 122 -15.44 -20.38 -8.21
N THR A 123 -15.79 -19.53 -9.18
CA THR A 123 -14.86 -18.48 -9.66
C THR A 123 -14.59 -17.47 -8.55
N ALA A 124 -15.62 -17.09 -7.79
CA ALA A 124 -15.46 -16.16 -6.67
C ALA A 124 -14.61 -16.75 -5.54
N LEU A 125 -14.77 -18.05 -5.25
CA LEU A 125 -13.89 -18.77 -4.33
C LEU A 125 -12.43 -18.70 -4.79
N PHE A 126 -12.13 -19.03 -6.04
CA PHE A 126 -10.76 -18.94 -6.57
C PHE A 126 -10.22 -17.51 -6.59
N PHE A 127 -11.06 -16.51 -6.88
CA PHE A 127 -10.65 -15.10 -6.79
C PHE A 127 -10.20 -14.75 -5.37
N VAL A 128 -10.96 -15.14 -4.36
CA VAL A 128 -10.60 -14.90 -2.96
C VAL A 128 -9.35 -15.68 -2.59
N LEU A 129 -9.28 -16.98 -2.89
CA LEU A 129 -8.11 -17.81 -2.59
C LEU A 129 -6.83 -17.26 -3.22
N LEU A 130 -6.88 -16.83 -4.48
CA LEU A 130 -5.75 -16.17 -5.13
C LEU A 130 -5.38 -14.87 -4.41
N THR A 131 -6.37 -14.03 -4.11
CA THR A 131 -6.12 -12.71 -3.50
C THR A 131 -5.52 -12.83 -2.11
N ILE A 132 -6.05 -13.70 -1.24
CA ILE A 132 -5.56 -13.87 0.14
C ILE A 132 -4.26 -14.67 0.22
N SER A 133 -3.93 -15.47 -0.78
CA SER A 133 -2.66 -16.20 -0.81
C SER A 133 -1.53 -15.40 -1.47
N GLN A 134 -1.81 -14.30 -2.15
CA GLN A 134 -0.80 -13.39 -2.69
C GLN A 134 -0.21 -12.51 -1.58
N PHE A 135 1.08 -12.20 -1.68
CA PHE A 135 1.75 -11.31 -0.73
C PHE A 135 1.45 -9.83 -1.01
N GLN A 136 1.53 -9.41 -2.28
CA GLN A 136 1.69 -8.00 -2.64
C GLN A 136 0.47 -7.14 -2.32
N LEU A 137 -0.74 -7.64 -2.55
CA LEU A 137 -1.96 -6.85 -2.32
C LEU A 137 -2.37 -6.85 -0.84
N PRO A 138 -2.51 -8.01 -0.15
CA PRO A 138 -2.90 -8.03 1.25
C PRO A 138 -1.90 -7.40 2.22
N PHE A 139 -0.59 -7.50 1.94
CA PHE A 139 0.43 -6.89 2.81
C PHE A 139 0.36 -5.36 2.81
N TRP A 140 0.01 -4.77 1.66
CA TRP A 140 0.09 -3.32 1.47
C TRP A 140 -1.26 -2.61 1.60
N MET A 141 -2.39 -3.30 1.56
CA MET A 141 -3.72 -2.65 1.57
C MET A 141 -4.06 -1.83 2.82
N GLY A 142 -3.36 -2.06 3.94
CA GLY A 142 -3.47 -1.26 5.17
C GLY A 142 -2.39 -0.19 5.33
N ARG A 143 -1.51 0.01 4.35
CA ARG A 143 -0.40 0.96 4.40
C ARG A 143 -0.83 2.31 3.85
N THR A 144 -0.40 3.42 4.46
CA THR A 144 -0.85 4.79 4.12
C THR A 144 -0.18 5.34 2.85
N LEU A 145 -0.04 4.49 1.83
CA LEU A 145 0.39 4.92 0.51
C LEU A 145 -0.78 5.63 -0.20
N PRO A 146 -0.52 6.69 -0.98
CA PRO A 146 -1.52 7.32 -1.84
C PRO A 146 -2.33 6.32 -2.68
N ASN A 147 -1.66 5.30 -3.21
CA ASN A 147 -2.29 4.23 -3.99
C ASN A 147 -3.33 3.44 -3.20
N MET A 148 -3.14 3.25 -1.89
CA MET A 148 -4.09 2.51 -1.04
C MET A 148 -5.30 3.35 -0.63
N PHE A 149 -5.23 4.68 -0.71
CA PHE A 149 -6.39 5.57 -0.61
C PHE A 149 -7.23 5.57 -1.91
N ALA A 150 -6.57 5.47 -3.07
CA ALA A 150 -7.23 5.37 -4.37
C ALA A 150 -7.87 3.98 -4.60
N LEU A 151 -7.19 2.91 -4.16
CA LEU A 151 -7.55 1.52 -4.42
C LEU A 151 -8.98 1.11 -3.99
N PRO A 152 -9.57 1.50 -2.85
CA PRO A 152 -10.96 1.14 -2.53
C PRO A 152 -11.95 1.70 -3.57
N LEU A 153 -11.72 2.92 -4.06
CA LEU A 153 -12.53 3.55 -5.09
C LEU A 153 -12.38 2.85 -6.44
N VAL A 154 -11.14 2.51 -6.80
CA VAL A 154 -10.83 1.77 -8.03
C VAL A 154 -11.44 0.36 -7.98
N ASN A 155 -11.40 -0.32 -6.82
CA ASN A 155 -12.03 -1.63 -6.65
C ASN A 155 -13.56 -1.55 -6.80
N MET A 156 -14.19 -0.51 -6.26
CA MET A 156 -15.63 -0.25 -6.45
C MET A 156 -15.96 0.08 -7.92
N ALA A 157 -15.07 0.78 -8.62
CA ALA A 157 -15.19 1.02 -10.06
C ALA A 157 -15.05 -0.29 -10.86
N ILE A 158 -14.12 -1.18 -10.49
CA ILE A 158 -13.97 -2.52 -11.09
C ILE A 158 -15.21 -3.37 -10.83
N ALA A 159 -15.75 -3.36 -9.61
CA ALA A 159 -17.01 -4.05 -9.32
C ALA A 159 -18.14 -3.55 -10.23
N SER A 160 -18.21 -2.23 -10.45
CA SER A 160 -19.18 -1.60 -11.37
C SER A 160 -18.94 -1.98 -12.84
N MET A 161 -17.68 -2.03 -13.27
CA MET A 161 -17.27 -2.47 -14.60
C MET A 161 -17.71 -3.92 -14.86
N LEU A 162 -17.57 -4.78 -13.85
CA LEU A 162 -17.92 -6.19 -13.91
C LEU A 162 -19.42 -6.45 -13.72
N GLU A 163 -20.18 -5.52 -13.14
CA GLU A 163 -21.59 -5.70 -12.85
C GLU A 163 -22.45 -5.78 -14.11
N ARG A 164 -23.39 -6.73 -14.13
CA ARG A 164 -24.39 -6.90 -15.21
C ARG A 164 -25.75 -7.21 -14.59
N PRO A 165 -26.83 -6.54 -15.04
CA PRO A 165 -28.20 -6.88 -14.63
C PRO A 165 -28.54 -8.34 -14.99
N PRO A 166 -29.45 -9.00 -14.25
CA PRO A 166 -29.93 -10.34 -14.60
C PRO A 166 -30.42 -10.40 -16.05
N GLY A 167 -29.96 -11.39 -16.81
CA GLY A 167 -30.33 -11.58 -18.22
C GLY A 167 -29.72 -10.59 -19.21
N SER A 168 -28.92 -9.60 -18.77
CA SER A 168 -28.31 -8.61 -19.67
C SER A 168 -26.81 -8.81 -19.84
N THR A 169 -26.33 -8.63 -21.07
CA THR A 169 -24.90 -8.59 -21.39
C THR A 169 -24.32 -7.17 -21.27
N GLN A 170 -25.17 -6.15 -21.17
CA GLN A 170 -24.78 -4.75 -21.07
C GLN A 170 -24.71 -4.26 -19.61
N PRO A 171 -23.80 -3.35 -19.28
CA PRO A 171 -23.80 -2.69 -17.97
C PRO A 171 -25.02 -1.79 -17.81
N SER A 172 -25.49 -1.60 -16.57
CA SER A 172 -26.52 -0.60 -16.28
C SER A 172 -25.95 0.81 -16.36
N LYS A 173 -26.77 1.80 -16.78
CA LYS A 173 -26.37 3.21 -16.86
C LYS A 173 -25.74 3.72 -15.54
N ARG A 174 -26.37 3.39 -14.41
CA ARG A 174 -25.86 3.73 -13.07
C ARG A 174 -24.49 3.13 -12.79
N SER A 175 -24.23 1.88 -13.22
CA SER A 175 -22.93 1.24 -13.03
C SER A 175 -21.84 1.93 -13.86
N VAL A 176 -22.17 2.33 -15.09
CA VAL A 176 -21.24 3.08 -15.96
C VAL A 176 -20.91 4.45 -15.37
N GLU A 177 -21.94 5.18 -14.91
CA GLU A 177 -21.78 6.49 -14.25
C GLU A 177 -20.91 6.39 -12.99
N ARG A 178 -21.20 5.42 -12.12
CA ARG A 178 -20.44 5.17 -10.90
C ARG A 178 -18.99 4.79 -11.20
N MET A 179 -18.75 3.94 -12.19
CA MET A 179 -17.40 3.52 -12.60
C MET A 179 -16.56 4.73 -13.02
N PHE A 180 -17.06 5.54 -13.95
CA PHE A 180 -16.31 6.69 -14.46
C PHE A 180 -16.14 7.77 -13.39
N ALA A 181 -17.17 8.06 -12.59
CA ALA A 181 -17.06 9.03 -11.51
C ALA A 181 -16.00 8.65 -10.47
N LEU A 182 -15.95 7.38 -10.05
CA LEU A 182 -14.97 6.88 -9.08
C LEU A 182 -13.54 6.91 -9.64
N LEU A 183 -13.34 6.50 -10.90
CA LEU A 183 -12.02 6.54 -11.54
C LEU A 183 -11.53 7.97 -11.74
N THR A 184 -12.42 8.89 -12.16
CA THR A 184 -12.08 10.32 -12.28
C THR A 184 -11.71 10.90 -10.92
N PHE A 185 -12.49 10.63 -9.87
CA PHE A 185 -12.17 11.11 -8.52
C PHE A 185 -10.84 10.56 -8.02
N ALA A 186 -10.61 9.25 -8.15
CA ALA A 186 -9.35 8.62 -7.75
C ALA A 186 -8.15 9.20 -8.53
N GLY A 187 -8.32 9.47 -9.82
CA GLY A 187 -7.30 10.07 -10.68
C GLY A 187 -6.97 11.52 -10.35
N VAL A 188 -7.99 12.33 -10.07
CA VAL A 188 -7.82 13.77 -9.81
C VAL A 188 -7.31 14.04 -8.40
N VAL A 189 -7.81 13.31 -7.40
CA VAL A 189 -7.49 13.57 -5.98
C VAL A 189 -6.24 12.81 -5.54
N PHE A 190 -6.16 11.51 -5.85
CA PHE A 190 -5.16 10.65 -5.22
C PHE A 190 -4.00 10.31 -6.15
N ARG A 191 -4.26 9.80 -7.36
CA ARG A 191 -3.26 9.17 -8.22
C ARG A 191 -3.56 9.31 -9.71
N ALA A 192 -2.88 10.24 -10.36
CA ALA A 192 -3.03 10.59 -11.76
C ALA A 192 -2.85 9.41 -12.73
N GLU A 193 -2.03 8.41 -12.41
CA GLU A 193 -1.85 7.25 -13.29
C GLU A 193 -3.13 6.42 -13.47
N VAL A 194 -4.14 6.55 -12.58
CA VAL A 194 -5.46 5.94 -12.77
C VAL A 194 -6.12 6.45 -14.07
N ALA A 195 -5.75 7.66 -14.54
CA ALA A 195 -6.19 8.18 -15.82
C ALA A 195 -5.78 7.27 -17.00
N LEU A 196 -4.65 6.55 -16.89
CA LEU A 196 -4.18 5.60 -17.91
C LEU A 196 -5.06 4.35 -17.99
N LEU A 197 -5.86 4.05 -16.96
CA LEU A 197 -6.89 3.01 -16.99
C LEU A 197 -8.24 3.58 -17.44
N LEU A 198 -8.55 4.80 -17.01
CA LEU A 198 -9.76 5.53 -17.39
C LEU A 198 -9.86 5.72 -18.91
N ALA A 199 -8.79 6.15 -19.58
CA ALA A 199 -8.82 6.46 -21.01
C ALA A 199 -9.15 5.24 -21.90
N PRO A 200 -8.48 4.07 -21.76
CA PRO A 200 -8.88 2.85 -22.47
C PRO A 200 -10.31 2.41 -22.19
N LEU A 201 -10.80 2.57 -20.95
CA LEU A 201 -12.18 2.25 -20.60
C LEU A 201 -13.18 3.19 -21.29
N CYS A 202 -12.91 4.49 -21.35
CA CYS A 202 -13.72 5.46 -22.10
C CYS A 202 -13.85 5.04 -23.56
N ILE A 203 -12.73 4.78 -24.23
CA ILE A 203 -12.70 4.35 -25.63
C ILE A 203 -13.50 3.07 -25.82
N GLN A 204 -13.24 2.05 -25.00
CA GLN A 204 -13.94 0.77 -25.11
C GLN A 204 -15.45 0.93 -24.89
N TYR A 205 -15.89 1.69 -23.90
CA TYR A 205 -17.32 1.86 -23.61
C TYR A 205 -18.06 2.65 -24.69
N LEU A 206 -17.39 3.57 -25.38
CA LEU A 206 -17.91 4.25 -26.56
C LEU A 206 -18.03 3.29 -27.75
N LEU A 207 -16.97 2.51 -28.04
CA LEU A 207 -16.96 1.54 -29.13
C LEU A 207 -18.02 0.45 -28.95
N LEU A 208 -18.19 -0.03 -27.72
CA LEU A 208 -19.22 -1.02 -27.36
C LEU A 208 -20.62 -0.40 -27.21
N ARG A 209 -20.77 0.92 -27.42
CA ARG A 209 -22.02 1.68 -27.28
C ARG A 209 -22.70 1.51 -25.91
N TYR A 210 -21.92 1.26 -24.86
CA TYR A 210 -22.41 1.18 -23.48
C TYR A 210 -22.74 2.56 -22.91
N VAL A 211 -22.19 3.62 -23.50
CA VAL A 211 -22.46 5.02 -23.15
C VAL A 211 -22.35 5.88 -24.41
N SER A 212 -23.14 6.96 -24.49
CA SER A 212 -22.99 7.96 -25.55
C SER A 212 -21.87 8.94 -25.21
N PHE A 213 -21.24 9.52 -26.24
CA PHE A 213 -20.18 10.53 -26.07
C PHE A 213 -20.62 11.68 -25.17
N SER A 214 -21.78 12.29 -25.45
CA SER A 214 -22.30 13.42 -24.66
C SER A 214 -22.55 13.05 -23.19
N ARG A 215 -23.01 11.83 -22.90
CA ARG A 215 -23.19 11.39 -21.51
C ARG A 215 -21.84 11.18 -20.83
N LEU A 216 -20.88 10.56 -21.52
CA LEU A 216 -19.54 10.35 -20.97
C LEU A 216 -18.86 11.68 -20.63
N VAL A 217 -18.94 12.67 -21.52
CA VAL A 217 -18.43 14.03 -21.26
C VAL A 217 -19.11 14.67 -20.05
N LYS A 218 -20.45 14.58 -19.94
CA LYS A 218 -21.18 15.11 -18.77
C LYS A 218 -20.73 14.47 -17.45
N ILE A 219 -20.56 13.15 -17.43
CA ILE A 219 -20.06 12.41 -16.25
C ILE A 219 -18.64 12.86 -15.91
N GLY A 220 -17.77 12.93 -16.92
CA GLY A 220 -16.38 13.33 -16.78
C GLY A 220 -16.24 14.74 -16.22
N LEU A 221 -16.90 15.73 -16.84
CA LEU A 221 -16.85 17.13 -16.41
C LEU A 221 -17.41 17.31 -15.00
N LYS A 222 -18.57 16.71 -14.70
CA LYS A 222 -19.16 16.79 -13.35
C LYS A 222 -18.22 16.20 -12.30
N SER A 223 -17.68 15.01 -12.57
CA SER A 223 -16.82 14.31 -11.62
C SER A 223 -15.47 15.02 -11.45
N ALA A 224 -14.86 15.49 -12.55
CA ALA A 224 -13.61 16.25 -12.51
C ALA A 224 -13.77 17.58 -11.78
N PHE A 225 -14.85 18.33 -12.05
CA PHE A 225 -15.13 19.59 -11.35
C PHE A 225 -15.27 19.39 -9.84
N VAL A 226 -16.11 18.45 -9.41
CA VAL A 226 -16.30 18.17 -7.97
C VAL A 226 -15.00 17.70 -7.31
N SER A 227 -14.25 16.83 -7.98
CA SER A 227 -12.98 16.31 -7.45
C SER A 227 -11.92 17.40 -7.35
N LEU A 228 -11.81 18.25 -8.38
CA LEU A 228 -10.86 19.35 -8.43
C LEU A 228 -11.18 20.42 -7.39
N ALA A 229 -12.46 20.80 -7.26
CA ALA A 229 -12.90 21.74 -6.24
C ALA A 229 -12.56 21.23 -4.83
N LEU A 230 -12.78 19.93 -4.56
CA LEU A 230 -12.44 19.32 -3.28
C LEU A 230 -10.94 19.36 -2.99
N THR A 231 -10.10 18.80 -3.88
CA THR A 231 -8.65 18.74 -3.65
C THR A 231 -8.05 20.14 -3.59
N VAL A 232 -8.46 21.07 -4.45
CA VAL A 232 -7.97 22.45 -4.40
C VAL A 232 -8.36 23.12 -3.09
N ALA A 233 -9.61 23.00 -2.64
CA ALA A 233 -10.04 23.63 -1.39
C ALA A 233 -9.31 23.05 -0.17
N VAL A 234 -9.25 21.72 -0.06
CA VAL A 234 -8.61 21.03 1.06
C VAL A 234 -7.11 21.26 1.06
N ASP A 235 -6.45 21.07 -0.07
CA ASP A 235 -4.99 21.07 -0.13
C ASP A 235 -4.43 22.48 -0.06
N THR A 236 -5.10 23.49 -0.64
CA THR A 236 -4.69 24.89 -0.45
C THR A 236 -4.76 25.30 1.03
N TYR A 237 -5.78 24.82 1.75
CA TYR A 237 -5.94 25.07 3.18
C TYR A 237 -4.83 24.41 4.03
N PHE A 238 -4.63 23.10 3.90
CA PHE A 238 -3.67 22.37 4.74
C PHE A 238 -2.21 22.70 4.42
N HIS A 239 -1.90 23.06 3.17
CA HIS A 239 -0.57 23.57 2.81
C HIS A 239 -0.39 25.06 3.14
N ALA A 240 -1.41 25.73 3.69
CA ALA A 240 -1.42 27.17 3.98
C ALA A 240 -0.90 28.02 2.80
N SER A 241 -1.30 27.63 1.58
CA SER A 241 -0.75 28.20 0.36
C SER A 241 -1.49 29.48 -0.04
N PRO A 242 -0.78 30.55 -0.45
CA PRO A 242 -1.41 31.76 -0.97
C PRO A 242 -2.06 31.55 -2.34
N THR A 243 -1.70 30.48 -3.06
CA THR A 243 -2.24 30.15 -4.39
C THR A 243 -2.91 28.78 -4.38
N PRO A 244 -3.93 28.56 -5.24
CA PRO A 244 -4.61 27.27 -5.38
C PRO A 244 -3.64 26.13 -5.70
N ILE A 245 -3.64 25.07 -4.88
CA ILE A 245 -2.81 23.88 -5.09
C ILE A 245 -3.66 22.72 -5.59
N TRP A 246 -3.23 22.12 -6.69
CA TRP A 246 -3.67 20.78 -7.08
C TRP A 246 -2.48 19.81 -6.98
N PRO A 247 -2.42 18.97 -5.91
CA PRO A 247 -1.24 18.13 -5.65
C PRO A 247 -0.87 17.19 -6.79
N GLU A 248 -1.85 16.52 -7.39
CA GLU A 248 -1.57 15.59 -8.49
C GLU A 248 -1.05 16.29 -9.74
N PHE A 249 -1.51 17.51 -10.05
CA PHE A 249 -0.93 18.29 -11.15
C PHE A 249 0.50 18.71 -10.85
N ALA A 250 0.79 19.18 -9.63
CA ALA A 250 2.16 19.49 -9.22
C ALA A 250 3.08 18.25 -9.31
N GLY A 251 2.56 17.08 -8.94
CA GLY A 251 3.27 15.80 -9.07
C GLY A 251 3.54 15.40 -10.51
N ILE A 252 2.58 15.56 -11.42
CA ILE A 252 2.79 15.31 -12.86
C ILE A 252 3.82 16.27 -13.42
N TYR A 253 3.70 17.56 -13.12
CA TYR A 253 4.60 18.59 -13.63
C TYR A 253 6.04 18.31 -13.17
N PHE A 254 6.26 18.07 -11.88
CA PHE A 254 7.57 17.75 -11.34
C PHE A 254 8.15 16.44 -11.91
N ASN A 255 7.38 15.35 -11.92
CA ASN A 255 7.94 14.03 -12.23
C ASN A 255 8.00 13.72 -13.74
N VAL A 256 7.00 14.17 -14.49
CA VAL A 256 6.84 13.84 -15.92
C VAL A 256 7.35 14.97 -16.79
N VAL A 257 6.93 16.21 -16.53
CA VAL A 257 7.30 17.36 -17.39
C VAL A 257 8.75 17.79 -17.14
N GLN A 258 9.18 17.89 -15.88
CA GLN A 258 10.58 18.22 -15.55
C GLN A 258 11.52 17.00 -15.55
N GLY A 259 11.00 15.78 -15.74
CA GLY A 259 11.81 14.58 -15.82
C GLY A 259 12.42 14.10 -14.49
N LYS A 260 12.02 14.66 -13.34
CA LYS A 260 12.59 14.31 -12.02
C LYS A 260 12.33 12.89 -11.57
N SER A 261 11.38 12.19 -12.20
CA SER A 261 11.16 10.76 -11.95
C SER A 261 12.41 9.91 -12.20
N ALA A 262 13.29 10.29 -13.14
CA ALA A 262 14.49 9.54 -13.47
C ALA A 262 15.53 9.50 -12.33
N GLU A 263 15.52 10.48 -11.42
CA GLU A 263 16.41 10.54 -10.24
C GLU A 263 16.14 9.39 -9.26
N TRP A 264 14.93 8.81 -9.30
CA TRP A 264 14.54 7.64 -8.50
C TRP A 264 14.86 6.30 -9.18
N GLY A 265 15.62 6.33 -10.28
CA GLY A 265 16.01 5.17 -11.07
C GLY A 265 15.08 4.90 -12.25
N VAL A 266 15.65 4.33 -13.32
CA VAL A 266 14.95 4.01 -14.58
C VAL A 266 15.02 2.51 -14.84
N GLU A 267 13.91 1.95 -15.33
CA GLU A 267 13.82 0.55 -15.71
C GLU A 267 13.33 0.38 -17.16
N PRO A 268 13.73 -0.71 -17.85
CA PRO A 268 13.25 -1.01 -19.20
C PRO A 268 11.72 -1.05 -19.31
N ALA A 269 11.17 -0.70 -20.48
CA ALA A 269 9.73 -0.66 -20.71
C ALA A 269 9.01 -1.99 -20.34
N HIS A 270 9.64 -3.12 -20.65
CA HIS A 270 9.07 -4.45 -20.38
C HIS A 270 9.06 -4.86 -18.89
N ALA A 271 9.63 -4.06 -17.98
CA ALA A 271 9.76 -4.42 -16.57
C ALA A 271 8.41 -4.67 -15.87
N TYR A 272 7.32 -4.00 -16.29
CA TYR A 272 6.00 -4.32 -15.73
C TYR A 272 5.55 -5.75 -16.05
N PHE A 273 5.86 -6.25 -17.24
CA PHE A 273 5.49 -7.60 -17.67
C PHE A 273 6.44 -8.68 -17.15
N THR A 274 7.74 -8.37 -17.01
CA THR A 274 8.75 -9.37 -16.62
C THR A 274 9.07 -9.39 -15.13
N ARG A 275 8.90 -8.27 -14.42
CA ARG A 275 9.25 -8.14 -12.99
C ARG A 275 8.03 -7.88 -12.12
N TYR A 276 7.29 -6.82 -12.37
CA TYR A 276 6.26 -6.34 -11.44
C TYR A 276 5.00 -7.20 -11.43
N LEU A 277 4.46 -7.52 -12.61
CA LEU A 277 3.26 -8.36 -12.73
C LEU A 277 3.52 -9.80 -12.23
N PRO A 278 4.64 -10.47 -12.60
CA PRO A 278 4.97 -11.77 -12.02
C PRO A 278 5.21 -11.72 -10.51
N LYS A 279 5.83 -10.64 -10.00
CA LYS A 279 6.02 -10.46 -8.55
C LYS A 279 4.69 -10.32 -7.80
N ALA A 280 3.70 -9.66 -8.39
CA ALA A 280 2.40 -9.43 -7.79
C ALA A 280 1.46 -10.64 -7.90
N LEU A 281 1.41 -11.29 -9.07
CA LEU A 281 0.55 -12.45 -9.34
C LEU A 281 1.15 -13.78 -8.88
N MET A 282 2.47 -13.83 -8.65
CA MET A 282 3.17 -15.01 -8.16
C MET A 282 2.92 -16.23 -9.07
N SER A 283 2.63 -17.40 -8.52
CA SER A 283 2.38 -18.62 -9.30
C SER A 283 1.09 -18.58 -10.14
N SER A 284 0.26 -17.55 -9.99
CA SER A 284 -0.96 -17.36 -10.79
C SER A 284 -0.75 -16.53 -12.08
N VAL A 285 0.49 -16.07 -12.33
CA VAL A 285 0.82 -15.15 -13.45
C VAL A 285 0.41 -15.65 -14.84
N VAL A 286 0.38 -16.96 -15.09
CA VAL A 286 -0.04 -17.50 -16.41
C VAL A 286 -1.53 -17.78 -16.49
N LEU A 287 -2.23 -17.83 -15.35
CA LEU A 287 -3.63 -18.28 -15.29
C LEU A 287 -4.60 -17.25 -15.84
N TRP A 288 -4.25 -15.96 -15.83
CA TRP A 288 -5.10 -14.94 -16.45
C TRP A 288 -5.23 -15.16 -17.96
N MET A 289 -4.16 -15.64 -18.62
CA MET A 289 -4.18 -15.98 -20.05
C MET A 289 -5.12 -17.17 -20.31
N VAL A 290 -5.04 -18.21 -19.48
CA VAL A 290 -5.96 -19.35 -19.54
C VAL A 290 -7.41 -18.89 -19.37
N GLY A 291 -7.68 -18.00 -18.41
CA GLY A 291 -9.00 -17.42 -18.22
C GLY A 291 -9.50 -16.61 -19.41
N ALA A 292 -8.62 -15.83 -20.04
CA ALA A 292 -8.91 -15.04 -21.23
C ALA A 292 -9.19 -15.92 -22.46
N ILE A 293 -8.45 -17.01 -22.63
CA ILE A 293 -8.68 -18.00 -23.70
C ILE A 293 -10.00 -18.75 -23.47
N ALA A 294 -10.28 -19.13 -22.21
CA ALA A 294 -11.43 -19.95 -21.86
C ALA A 294 -12.77 -19.19 -21.83
N ASP A 295 -12.77 -17.87 -21.65
CA ASP A 295 -14.01 -17.08 -21.51
C ASP A 295 -13.90 -15.71 -22.19
N SER A 296 -14.70 -15.51 -23.24
CA SER A 296 -14.70 -14.26 -24.01
C SER A 296 -15.02 -13.02 -23.16
N ARG A 297 -15.78 -13.19 -22.08
CA ARG A 297 -16.13 -12.10 -21.14
C ARG A 297 -14.92 -11.62 -20.34
N VAL A 298 -13.90 -12.46 -20.16
CA VAL A 298 -12.63 -12.09 -19.52
C VAL A 298 -11.83 -11.17 -20.44
N ARG A 299 -11.75 -11.50 -21.73
CA ARG A 299 -11.06 -10.66 -22.73
C ARG A 299 -11.58 -9.23 -22.75
N THR A 300 -12.89 -9.04 -22.56
CA THR A 300 -13.53 -7.72 -22.53
C THR A 300 -12.90 -6.80 -21.47
N PHE A 301 -12.71 -7.25 -20.24
CA PHE A 301 -12.11 -6.39 -19.21
C PHE A 301 -10.58 -6.45 -19.18
N MET A 302 -9.97 -7.48 -19.81
CA MET A 302 -8.52 -7.56 -19.92
C MET A 302 -7.94 -6.58 -20.95
N LEU A 303 -8.68 -6.25 -22.02
CA LEU A 303 -8.20 -5.30 -23.03
C LEU A 303 -7.81 -3.92 -22.45
N PRO A 304 -8.67 -3.19 -21.70
CA PRO A 304 -8.29 -1.90 -21.12
C PRO A 304 -7.22 -2.05 -20.03
N THR A 305 -7.20 -3.21 -19.35
CA THR A 305 -6.21 -3.55 -18.33
C THR A 305 -4.80 -3.69 -18.91
N LEU A 306 -4.68 -4.37 -20.07
CA LEU A 306 -3.41 -4.50 -20.77
C LEU A 306 -2.99 -3.18 -21.43
N ALA A 307 -3.94 -2.41 -21.97
CA ALA A 307 -3.68 -1.06 -22.48
C ALA A 307 -3.10 -0.15 -21.38
N PHE A 308 -3.68 -0.18 -20.17
CA PHE A 308 -3.12 0.52 -19.01
C PHE A 308 -1.66 0.13 -18.73
N LEU A 309 -1.36 -1.19 -18.69
CA LEU A 309 0.01 -1.66 -18.46
C LEU A 309 0.98 -1.22 -19.57
N LEU A 310 0.55 -1.24 -20.82
CA LEU A 310 1.36 -0.77 -21.95
C LEU A 310 1.64 0.72 -21.88
N LEU A 311 0.62 1.54 -21.58
CA LEU A 311 0.76 2.98 -21.45
C LEU A 311 1.71 3.35 -20.31
N ILE A 312 1.51 2.77 -19.13
CA ILE A 312 2.34 3.08 -17.96
C ILE A 312 3.76 2.53 -18.08
N SER A 313 4.00 1.53 -18.94
CA SER A 313 5.34 1.03 -19.26
C SER A 313 6.23 2.05 -19.95
N GLY A 314 5.64 3.10 -20.55
CA GLY A 314 6.38 4.23 -21.11
C GLY A 314 7.05 5.13 -20.06
N LEU A 315 6.67 5.03 -18.78
CA LEU A 315 7.31 5.79 -17.70
C LEU A 315 8.71 5.22 -17.41
N GLY A 316 9.74 6.07 -17.36
CA GLY A 316 11.12 5.64 -17.05
C GLY A 316 11.22 4.98 -15.67
N HIS A 317 10.79 5.71 -14.64
CA HIS A 317 10.68 5.18 -13.29
C HIS A 317 9.47 4.26 -13.16
N LYS A 318 9.65 3.09 -12.53
CA LYS A 318 8.60 2.08 -12.41
C LYS A 318 8.51 1.60 -10.98
N GLU A 319 7.29 1.35 -10.55
CA GLU A 319 7.01 0.83 -9.23
C GLU A 319 5.80 -0.08 -9.24
N TRP A 320 5.83 -1.12 -8.40
CA TRP A 320 4.74 -2.08 -8.30
C TRP A 320 3.41 -1.40 -7.90
N ARG A 321 3.47 -0.34 -7.08
CA ARG A 321 2.29 0.38 -6.59
C ARG A 321 1.53 1.09 -7.70
N PHE A 322 2.22 1.53 -8.76
CA PHE A 322 1.57 2.20 -9.89
C PHE A 322 0.61 1.27 -10.63
N VAL A 323 0.82 -0.05 -10.58
CA VAL A 323 -0.02 -1.05 -11.24
C VAL A 323 -0.90 -1.85 -10.28
N VAL A 324 -0.95 -1.48 -8.99
CA VAL A 324 -1.73 -2.24 -7.99
C VAL A 324 -3.23 -2.32 -8.33
N TYR A 325 -3.74 -1.28 -9.01
CA TYR A 325 -5.14 -1.13 -9.43
C TYR A 325 -5.66 -2.25 -10.31
N VAL A 326 -4.78 -2.86 -11.11
CA VAL A 326 -5.18 -3.91 -12.05
C VAL A 326 -5.01 -5.32 -11.47
N ILE A 327 -4.35 -5.48 -10.34
CA ILE A 327 -4.12 -6.78 -9.71
C ILE A 327 -5.44 -7.53 -9.42
N PRO A 328 -6.49 -6.89 -8.87
CA PRO A 328 -7.79 -7.56 -8.70
C PRO A 328 -8.39 -8.04 -10.03
N ILE A 329 -8.20 -7.29 -11.13
CA ILE A 329 -8.71 -7.67 -12.46
C ILE A 329 -7.99 -8.93 -12.97
N PHE A 330 -6.66 -8.97 -12.84
CA PHE A 330 -5.86 -10.14 -13.15
C PHE A 330 -6.26 -11.35 -12.29
N ASN A 331 -6.55 -11.16 -11.00
CA ASN A 331 -7.02 -12.22 -10.12
C ASN A 331 -8.38 -12.79 -10.56
N VAL A 332 -9.30 -11.96 -11.06
CA VAL A 332 -10.57 -12.45 -11.63
C VAL A 332 -10.33 -13.29 -12.87
N ALA A 333 -9.43 -12.85 -13.77
CA ALA A 333 -9.05 -13.62 -14.95
C ALA A 333 -8.36 -14.94 -14.57
N ALA A 334 -7.43 -14.91 -13.62
CA ALA A 334 -6.75 -16.10 -13.12
C ALA A 334 -7.70 -17.09 -12.43
N ALA A 335 -8.68 -16.58 -11.66
CA ALA A 335 -9.71 -17.40 -11.04
C ALA A 335 -10.57 -18.14 -12.08
N LYS A 336 -10.83 -17.50 -13.23
CA LYS A 336 -11.47 -18.14 -14.38
C LYS A 336 -10.60 -19.24 -14.99
N GLY A 337 -9.27 -19.03 -15.06
CA GLY A 337 -8.30 -20.06 -15.43
C GLY A 337 -8.32 -21.27 -14.49
N LEU A 338 -8.28 -21.04 -13.17
CA LEU A 338 -8.39 -22.12 -12.17
C LEU A 338 -9.71 -22.88 -12.27
N ARG A 339 -10.82 -22.18 -12.47
CA ARG A 339 -12.12 -22.81 -12.72
C ARG A 339 -12.08 -23.75 -13.94
N TRP A 340 -11.39 -23.34 -15.00
CA TRP A 340 -11.23 -24.16 -16.20
C TRP A 340 -10.35 -25.40 -15.96
N PHE A 341 -9.31 -25.31 -15.12
CA PHE A 341 -8.52 -26.48 -14.70
C PHE A 341 -9.38 -27.51 -13.98
N VAL A 342 -10.13 -27.09 -12.96
CA VAL A 342 -10.93 -28.04 -12.16
C VAL A 342 -12.19 -28.54 -12.85
N SER A 343 -12.59 -27.94 -13.98
CA SER A 343 -13.73 -28.41 -14.77
C SER A 343 -13.38 -29.55 -15.73
N LYS A 344 -12.10 -29.94 -15.87
CA LYS A 344 -11.70 -31.07 -16.72
C LYS A 344 -12.01 -32.41 -16.06
N ARG A 345 -12.32 -33.41 -16.88
CA ARG A 345 -12.64 -34.77 -16.41
C ARG A 345 -11.43 -35.39 -15.73
N LYS A 346 -11.60 -35.82 -14.48
CA LYS A 346 -10.53 -36.40 -13.64
C LYS A 346 -10.20 -37.87 -13.96
N GLY A 347 -10.90 -38.48 -14.91
CA GLY A 347 -10.61 -39.85 -15.37
C GLY A 347 -9.31 -39.94 -16.20
N THR A 348 -8.84 -38.83 -16.76
CA THR A 348 -7.59 -38.79 -17.54
C THR A 348 -6.43 -38.28 -16.70
N ILE A 349 -5.19 -38.69 -17.02
CA ILE A 349 -3.99 -38.14 -16.36
C ILE A 349 -3.92 -36.61 -16.50
N TYR A 350 -4.26 -36.09 -17.69
CA TYR A 350 -4.33 -34.66 -17.95
C TYR A 350 -5.28 -33.92 -16.99
N GLY A 351 -6.50 -34.43 -16.80
CA GLY A 351 -7.44 -33.81 -15.87
C GLY A 351 -7.01 -33.90 -14.41
N ARG A 352 -6.37 -35.01 -14.01
CA ARG A 352 -5.77 -35.15 -12.67
C ARG A 352 -4.64 -34.15 -12.44
N LEU A 353 -3.75 -33.98 -13.42
CA LEU A 353 -2.65 -33.02 -13.36
C LEU A 353 -3.15 -31.58 -13.28
N LEU A 354 -4.15 -31.19 -14.08
CA LEU A 354 -4.73 -29.85 -14.00
C LEU A 354 -5.43 -29.58 -12.67
N PHE A 355 -6.16 -30.58 -12.14
CA PHE A 355 -6.76 -30.48 -10.82
C PHE A 355 -5.68 -30.30 -9.75
N ALA A 356 -4.64 -31.13 -9.75
CA ALA A 356 -3.51 -30.99 -8.82
C ALA A 356 -2.79 -29.64 -8.98
N ALA A 357 -2.57 -29.16 -10.20
CA ALA A 357 -1.97 -27.86 -10.48
C ALA A 357 -2.80 -26.70 -9.91
N ALA A 358 -4.13 -26.78 -9.96
CA ALA A 358 -4.99 -25.74 -9.40
C ALA A 358 -4.77 -25.55 -7.88
N PHE A 359 -4.62 -26.64 -7.12
CA PHE A 359 -4.29 -26.58 -5.69
C PHE A 359 -2.82 -26.25 -5.46
N GLY A 360 -1.91 -26.81 -6.27
CA GLY A 360 -0.48 -26.55 -6.20
C GLY A 360 -0.14 -25.06 -6.36
N VAL A 361 -0.85 -24.34 -7.24
CA VAL A 361 -0.72 -22.88 -7.37
C VAL A 361 -1.00 -22.19 -6.06
N ILE A 362 -2.13 -22.48 -5.40
CA ILE A 362 -2.51 -21.84 -4.13
C ILE A 362 -1.53 -22.19 -3.01
N LEU A 363 -1.15 -23.47 -2.88
CA LEU A 363 -0.18 -23.91 -1.87
C LEU A 363 1.19 -23.23 -2.06
N LEU A 364 1.66 -23.12 -3.31
CA LEU A 364 2.90 -22.42 -3.62
C LEU A 364 2.81 -20.92 -3.26
N GLN A 365 1.66 -20.27 -3.51
CA GLN A 365 1.46 -18.88 -3.08
C GLN A 365 1.52 -18.74 -1.57
N LEU A 366 0.83 -19.61 -0.82
CA LEU A 366 0.86 -19.59 0.64
C LEU A 366 2.28 -19.76 1.19
N GLY A 367 3.07 -20.69 0.63
CA GLY A 367 4.47 -20.89 1.02
C GLY A 367 5.32 -19.64 0.76
N VAL A 368 5.24 -19.06 -0.44
CA VAL A 368 6.00 -17.85 -0.80
C VAL A 368 5.52 -16.63 -0.03
N THR A 369 4.22 -16.50 0.24
CA THR A 369 3.66 -15.39 1.03
C THR A 369 4.07 -15.48 2.48
N SER A 370 4.08 -16.68 3.08
CA SER A 370 4.59 -16.89 4.44
C SER A 370 6.07 -16.47 4.54
N TRP A 371 6.88 -16.89 3.58
CA TRP A 371 8.29 -16.49 3.48
C TRP A 371 8.47 -14.97 3.34
N ARG A 372 7.80 -14.34 2.37
CA ARG A 372 7.88 -12.89 2.13
C ARG A 372 7.36 -12.06 3.30
N THR A 373 6.36 -12.57 4.01
CA THR A 373 5.85 -11.93 5.22
C THR A 373 6.90 -11.96 6.32
N GLY A 374 7.50 -13.13 6.58
CA GLY A 374 8.59 -13.25 7.56
C GLY A 374 9.75 -12.31 7.27
N THR A 375 10.20 -12.20 6.01
CA THR A 375 11.28 -11.27 5.65
C THR A 375 10.87 -9.81 5.78
N SER A 376 9.62 -9.48 5.47
CA SER A 376 9.12 -8.10 5.53
C SER A 376 8.95 -7.61 6.96
N ILE A 377 8.55 -8.46 7.91
CA ILE A 377 8.45 -8.11 9.34
C ILE A 377 9.83 -7.67 9.89
N ALA A 378 10.91 -8.33 9.47
CA ALA A 378 12.27 -8.00 9.88
C ALA A 378 12.85 -6.72 9.23
N ASN A 379 12.09 -6.05 8.36
CA ASN A 379 12.55 -4.91 7.58
C ASN A 379 12.16 -3.55 8.23
N TYR A 380 11.98 -3.49 9.56
CA TYR A 380 11.63 -2.25 10.28
C TYR A 380 12.54 -1.97 11.49
N PRO A 381 13.87 -1.97 11.33
CA PRO A 381 14.79 -1.71 12.43
C PRO A 381 14.58 -0.33 13.08
N GLY A 382 14.14 0.69 12.34
CA GLY A 382 13.89 2.02 12.90
C GLY A 382 12.72 2.05 13.88
N GLY A 383 11.64 1.35 13.56
CA GLY A 383 10.50 1.19 14.47
C GLY A 383 10.88 0.39 15.72
N GLU A 384 11.67 -0.66 15.54
CA GLU A 384 12.20 -1.46 16.64
C GLU A 384 13.17 -0.67 17.52
N ALA A 385 14.04 0.15 16.92
CA ALA A 385 14.95 1.04 17.64
C ALA A 385 14.17 2.02 18.53
N MET A 386 13.07 2.58 18.03
CA MET A 386 12.21 3.45 18.83
C MET A 386 11.54 2.70 19.98
N ARG A 387 11.05 1.48 19.76
CA ARG A 387 10.45 0.65 20.82
C ARG A 387 11.47 0.34 21.93
N VAL A 388 12.62 -0.19 21.54
CA VAL A 388 13.71 -0.53 22.48
C VAL A 388 14.20 0.71 23.21
N PHE A 389 14.31 1.85 22.53
CA PHE A 389 14.70 3.12 23.17
C PHE A 389 13.75 3.53 24.29
N HIS A 390 12.43 3.53 24.04
CA HIS A 390 11.45 3.93 25.04
C HIS A 390 11.35 2.94 26.21
N GLU A 391 11.54 1.64 25.95
CA GLU A 391 11.61 0.62 26.99
C GLU A 391 12.85 0.79 27.88
N HIS A 392 14.02 1.01 27.27
CA HIS A 392 15.29 1.15 27.98
C HIS A 392 15.31 2.39 28.89
N TYR A 393 14.76 3.50 28.41
CA TYR A 393 14.72 4.78 29.14
C TYR A 393 13.34 5.08 29.76
N ALA A 394 12.50 4.04 29.98
CA ALA A 394 11.13 4.20 30.47
C ALA A 394 11.06 4.92 31.83
N ASN A 395 12.04 4.66 32.71
CA ASN A 395 12.12 5.20 34.07
C ASN A 395 12.94 6.49 34.18
N THR A 396 13.46 7.02 33.06
CA THR A 396 14.28 8.22 33.07
C THR A 396 13.41 9.45 33.27
N SER A 397 13.68 10.20 34.35
CA SER A 397 13.06 11.50 34.62
C SER A 397 13.79 12.67 33.95
N GLU A 398 14.99 12.45 33.44
CA GLU A 398 15.80 13.48 32.80
C GLU A 398 15.25 13.88 31.42
N PRO A 399 15.39 15.16 31.01
CA PRO A 399 15.03 15.60 29.68
C PRO A 399 15.88 14.90 28.62
N VAL A 400 15.23 14.10 27.76
CA VAL A 400 15.89 13.43 26.65
C VAL A 400 15.76 14.27 25.38
N SER A 401 16.89 14.50 24.71
CA SER A 401 16.93 14.92 23.31
C SER A 401 17.55 13.82 22.44
N LEU A 402 16.72 13.22 21.58
CA LEU A 402 17.04 12.11 20.71
C LEU A 402 17.19 12.57 19.25
N HIS A 403 18.32 12.24 18.62
CA HIS A 403 18.47 12.29 17.17
C HIS A 403 18.10 10.95 16.53
N ILE A 404 17.36 10.99 15.44
CA ILE A 404 16.92 9.83 14.66
C ILE A 404 17.58 9.92 13.29
N CYS A 405 18.45 8.95 12.97
CA CYS A 405 19.11 8.92 11.67
C CYS A 405 18.13 8.63 10.51
N ASN A 406 18.59 8.92 9.29
CA ASN A 406 17.80 8.72 8.07
C ASN A 406 17.34 7.26 7.92
N LEU A 407 18.22 6.27 8.12
CA LEU A 407 17.81 4.86 8.04
C LEU A 407 16.69 4.53 9.03
N ALA A 408 16.74 5.03 10.27
CA ALA A 408 15.68 4.80 11.25
C ALA A 408 14.35 5.46 10.83
N ALA A 409 14.40 6.71 10.35
CA ALA A 409 13.24 7.42 9.81
C ALA A 409 12.62 6.71 8.60
N GLN A 410 13.44 6.09 7.74
CA GLN A 410 12.97 5.36 6.56
C GLN A 410 12.43 3.96 6.87
N THR A 411 12.72 3.43 8.06
CA THR A 411 12.46 2.02 8.42
C THR A 411 11.64 1.84 9.68
N GLY A 412 10.76 2.79 10.01
CA GLY A 412 9.66 2.58 10.95
C GLY A 412 9.56 3.58 12.08
N ALA A 413 10.53 4.48 12.26
CA ALA A 413 10.36 5.61 13.16
C ALA A 413 9.35 6.60 12.54
N SER A 414 8.30 6.93 13.29
CA SER A 414 7.22 7.85 12.90
C SER A 414 6.80 8.74 14.07
N LEU A 415 5.95 9.73 13.84
CA LEU A 415 5.38 10.53 14.94
C LEU A 415 4.63 9.67 15.97
N PHE A 416 4.00 8.58 15.53
CA PHE A 416 3.33 7.64 16.44
C PHE A 416 4.30 6.83 17.32
N THR A 417 5.59 6.79 16.97
CA THR A 417 6.63 6.16 17.81
C THR A 417 7.24 7.12 18.84
N GLN A 418 6.80 8.39 18.88
CA GLN A 418 7.27 9.39 19.84
C GLN A 418 6.33 9.42 21.04
N GLU A 419 6.64 8.65 22.08
CA GLU A 419 5.69 8.39 23.18
C GLU A 419 5.72 9.45 24.30
N ARG A 420 6.84 10.18 24.44
CA ARG A 420 7.05 11.11 25.56
C ARG A 420 6.97 12.56 25.07
N GLY A 421 5.91 13.27 25.45
CA GLY A 421 5.71 14.67 25.07
C GLY A 421 6.72 15.67 25.67
N ASN A 422 7.43 15.29 26.73
CA ASN A 422 8.50 16.08 27.34
C ASN A 422 9.89 15.82 26.74
N TRP A 423 10.00 14.87 25.80
CA TRP A 423 11.24 14.57 25.09
C TRP A 423 11.32 15.32 23.76
N ARG A 424 12.54 15.60 23.30
CA ARG A 424 12.77 16.24 22.01
C ARG A 424 13.29 15.23 20.99
N TYR A 425 12.49 14.97 19.97
CA TYR A 425 12.86 14.11 18.84
C TYR A 425 13.30 14.96 17.64
N SER A 426 14.45 14.66 17.06
CA SER A 426 14.97 15.37 15.87
C SER A 426 15.31 14.38 14.75
N LYS A 427 14.80 14.66 13.56
CA LYS A 427 15.14 13.98 12.30
C LYS A 427 16.08 14.84 11.44
N GLU A 428 16.79 15.79 12.04
CA GLU A 428 17.62 16.75 11.31
C GLU A 428 18.68 16.03 10.46
N GLU A 429 18.60 16.26 9.15
CA GLU A 429 19.49 15.67 8.15
C GLU A 429 20.80 16.47 8.01
N GLY A 430 21.83 15.87 7.40
CA GLY A 430 23.10 16.55 7.11
C GLY A 430 24.01 16.79 8.32
N LEU A 431 23.66 16.25 9.49
CA LEU A 431 24.53 16.26 10.68
C LEU A 431 25.55 15.13 10.59
N SER A 432 26.84 15.48 10.46
CA SER A 432 27.90 14.49 10.57
C SER A 432 28.02 13.98 12.01
N VAL A 433 28.47 12.73 12.17
CA VAL A 433 28.68 12.11 13.50
C VAL A 433 29.61 12.95 14.39
N LYS A 434 30.58 13.67 13.79
CA LYS A 434 31.44 14.64 14.49
C LYS A 434 30.68 15.86 15.01
N LYS A 435 29.75 16.42 14.21
CA LYS A 435 28.88 17.52 14.65
C LYS A 435 27.92 17.07 15.75
N LEU A 436 27.38 15.86 15.64
CA LEU A 436 26.53 15.26 16.67
C LEU A 436 27.28 15.12 18.01
N ALA A 437 28.54 14.66 17.98
CA ALA A 437 29.37 14.54 19.19
C ALA A 437 29.76 15.89 19.84
N GLY A 438 30.04 16.93 19.04
CA GLY A 438 30.48 18.23 19.53
C GLY A 438 29.36 19.19 19.94
N SER A 439 28.13 19.01 19.44
CA SER A 439 27.07 20.03 19.56
C SER A 439 26.49 20.21 20.96
N GLY A 440 26.57 19.21 21.84
CA GLY A 440 25.84 19.19 23.11
C GLY A 440 24.31 19.27 22.99
N LYS A 441 23.78 19.24 21.77
CA LYS A 441 22.36 19.40 21.45
C LYS A 441 21.55 18.15 21.76
N PHE A 442 22.19 16.99 21.70
CA PHE A 442 21.55 15.68 21.86
C PHE A 442 22.15 14.93 23.04
N THR A 443 21.28 14.30 23.82
CA THR A 443 21.64 13.38 24.92
C THR A 443 21.77 11.95 24.40
N HIS A 444 21.00 11.61 23.36
CA HIS A 444 20.88 10.26 22.81
C HIS A 444 20.85 10.29 21.28
N LEU A 445 21.32 9.23 20.63
CA LEU A 445 21.28 9.08 19.17
C LEU A 445 20.80 7.67 18.80
N ILE A 446 19.96 7.56 17.78
CA ILE A 446 19.81 6.35 16.97
C ILE A 446 20.65 6.56 15.71
N ALA A 447 21.74 5.80 15.59
CA ALA A 447 22.70 5.93 14.49
C ALA A 447 22.78 4.65 13.65
N GLU A 448 23.25 4.77 12.41
CA GLU A 448 23.50 3.62 11.55
C GLU A 448 24.70 2.79 12.05
N ALA A 449 24.56 1.47 12.04
CA ALA A 449 25.61 0.55 12.47
C ALA A 449 26.82 0.59 11.49
N GLY A 450 28.03 0.35 12.01
CA GLY A 450 29.26 0.33 11.21
C GLY A 450 29.95 1.68 10.99
N GLY A 451 29.36 2.78 11.47
CA GLY A 451 30.03 4.09 11.53
C GLY A 451 31.01 4.20 12.71
N HIS A 452 32.03 5.06 12.59
CA HIS A 452 32.91 5.38 13.72
C HIS A 452 32.12 6.09 14.82
N ILE A 453 31.97 5.44 15.98
CA ILE A 453 31.31 6.00 17.17
C ILE A 453 32.34 6.87 17.91
N PRO A 454 32.13 8.19 18.03
CA PRO A 454 33.06 9.05 18.75
C PRO A 454 33.10 8.70 20.23
N GLY A 455 34.26 8.84 20.88
CA GLY A 455 34.46 8.46 22.29
C GLY A 455 33.54 9.14 23.31
N ALA A 456 32.88 10.25 22.92
CA ALA A 456 31.85 10.92 23.73
C ALA A 456 30.53 10.12 23.85
N TRP A 457 30.37 9.02 23.11
CA TRP A 457 29.17 8.21 23.08
C TRP A 457 29.44 6.79 23.59
N ARG A 458 28.45 6.20 24.24
CA ARG A 458 28.42 4.81 24.66
C ARG A 458 27.28 4.11 23.94
N THR A 459 27.56 2.99 23.29
CA THR A 459 26.52 2.11 22.76
C THR A 459 25.79 1.45 23.91
N THR A 460 24.47 1.62 23.97
CA THR A 460 23.60 0.98 24.96
C THR A 460 22.93 -0.25 24.37
N GLU A 461 22.46 -0.16 23.13
CA GLU A 461 21.77 -1.26 22.43
C GLU A 461 22.14 -1.33 20.95
N THR A 462 22.03 -2.53 20.37
CA THR A 462 22.23 -2.78 18.94
C THR A 462 20.98 -3.41 18.34
N ILE A 463 20.48 -2.82 17.26
CA ILE A 463 19.26 -3.24 16.59
C ILE A 463 19.60 -3.97 15.31
N PHE A 464 19.10 -5.20 15.23
CA PHE A 464 19.27 -6.08 14.10
C PHE A 464 18.08 -6.00 13.14
N GLY A 465 18.37 -5.78 11.87
CA GLY A 465 17.37 -5.80 10.79
C GLY A 465 17.64 -6.90 9.76
N TYR A 466 16.82 -6.95 8.73
CA TYR A 466 16.96 -7.90 7.63
C TYR A 466 18.27 -7.70 6.86
N GLY A 467 19.13 -8.72 6.85
CA GLY A 467 20.44 -8.72 6.20
C GLY A 467 20.58 -9.70 5.03
N GLY A 468 19.46 -10.23 4.53
CA GLY A 468 19.42 -11.18 3.44
C GLY A 468 18.88 -12.55 3.84
N ASN A 469 18.82 -13.44 2.85
CA ASN A 469 18.37 -14.83 3.04
C ASN A 469 19.59 -15.75 3.05
N SER A 470 19.72 -16.57 4.08
CA SER A 470 20.73 -17.65 4.13
C SER A 470 20.08 -18.98 3.78
N PHE A 471 20.68 -19.69 2.82
CA PHE A 471 20.29 -21.04 2.46
C PHE A 471 21.40 -21.99 2.90
N SER A 472 21.14 -22.80 3.92
CA SER A 472 22.04 -23.89 4.31
C SER A 472 21.54 -25.18 3.66
N MET A 473 22.37 -25.81 2.81
CA MET A 473 22.08 -27.18 2.36
C MET A 473 22.15 -28.12 3.57
N PRO A 474 21.17 -29.00 3.78
CA PRO A 474 21.26 -29.99 4.83
C PRO A 474 22.38 -30.99 4.51
N ALA A 475 23.19 -31.34 5.52
CA ALA A 475 24.02 -32.53 5.45
C ALA A 475 23.12 -33.77 5.29
N MET A 476 23.55 -34.74 4.47
CA MET A 476 22.83 -36.01 4.23
C MET A 476 22.36 -36.61 5.56
N GLY A 477 21.04 -36.68 5.78
CA GLY A 477 20.43 -37.30 6.96
C GLY A 477 19.49 -36.42 7.80
N LYS A 478 19.45 -35.09 7.60
CA LYS A 478 18.46 -34.21 8.28
C LYS A 478 17.59 -33.47 7.27
N MET A 479 16.34 -33.92 7.12
CA MET A 479 15.33 -33.37 6.20
C MET A 479 14.73 -32.03 6.68
N ARG A 480 15.59 -31.06 7.07
CA ARG A 480 15.18 -29.68 7.37
C ARG A 480 16.27 -28.70 6.94
N GLY A 481 16.40 -28.46 5.64
CA GLY A 481 17.00 -27.22 5.15
C GLY A 481 16.00 -26.10 5.40
N ILE A 482 16.17 -25.36 6.50
CA ILE A 482 15.30 -24.22 6.81
C ILE A 482 15.96 -23.00 6.20
N ALA A 483 15.35 -22.45 5.15
CA ALA A 483 15.68 -21.10 4.70
C ALA A 483 15.56 -20.18 5.93
N SER A 484 16.66 -19.56 6.34
CA SER A 484 16.74 -18.73 7.54
C SER A 484 16.92 -17.27 7.13
N ILE A 485 16.31 -16.38 7.90
CA ILE A 485 16.45 -14.93 7.69
C ILE A 485 17.73 -14.51 8.40
N LYS A 486 18.74 -14.09 7.64
CA LYS A 486 19.96 -13.51 8.21
C LYS A 486 19.60 -12.15 8.77
N ARG A 487 19.88 -11.93 10.05
CA ARG A 487 19.79 -10.62 10.69
C ARG A 487 21.18 -10.00 10.78
N ILE A 488 21.29 -8.73 10.44
CA ILE A 488 22.53 -7.95 10.55
C ILE A 488 22.28 -6.71 11.38
N GLU A 489 23.33 -6.20 12.02
CA GLU A 489 23.29 -4.91 12.70
C GLU A 489 22.97 -3.82 11.69
N GLN A 490 21.96 -3.01 11.97
CA GLN A 490 21.56 -1.90 11.11
C GLN A 490 21.54 -0.57 11.85
N LEU A 491 21.15 -0.58 13.13
CA LEU A 491 21.12 0.62 13.96
C LEU A 491 21.75 0.34 15.31
N VAL A 492 22.27 1.39 15.94
CA VAL A 492 22.77 1.39 17.32
C VAL A 492 22.13 2.54 18.09
N ILE A 493 21.82 2.28 19.35
CA ILE A 493 21.37 3.30 20.30
C ILE A 493 22.59 3.76 21.09
N LEU A 494 22.80 5.07 21.10
CA LEU A 494 23.94 5.72 21.72
C LEU A 494 23.47 6.68 22.80
N GLU A 495 24.15 6.66 23.94
CA GLU A 495 23.98 7.59 25.05
C GLU A 495 25.26 8.42 25.22
N ARG A 496 25.11 9.70 25.53
CA ARG A 496 26.26 10.57 25.74
C ARG A 496 26.93 10.23 27.07
N ARG A 497 28.26 10.07 27.06
CA ARG A 497 29.03 9.92 28.30
C ARG A 497 29.02 11.26 29.04
N THR A 498 28.56 11.23 30.28
CA THR A 498 28.63 12.35 31.23
C THR A 498 30.04 12.57 31.72
#